data_AF-A0A978W3J9-F1
#
_entry.id   AF-A0A978W3J9-F1
#
_cell.length_a   1.000
_cell.length_b   1.000
_cell.length_c   1.000
_cell.angle_alpha   90.00
_cell.angle_beta   90.00
_cell.angle_gamma   90.00
#
_symmetry.space_group_name_H-M   'P 1'
#
loop_
_entity.id
_entity.type
_entity.pdbx_description
1 polymer ?
#
loop_
_entity_poly.entity_id
_entity_poly.type
_entity_poly.pdbx_seq_one_letter_code
_entity_poly.pdbx_strand_id
1 'polypeptide(L)'
;MDFSFEERQEVIKSGSIKKYRSGQWNGIQFNGLPFFTDPLFSPRLEFLDDGLTYSYEPKSNSLFTARIELDHSGFLHLYVLRDGTTEWSKMYTIPDDQCDSYGKCGANAVCRVYRSPICEYGLMKLMDVKLPDLADFHFNASMSTKECQAECFKKCDCMAYANSNVSGEGSSNGGTGCLLWYGDLIDIKGFTEESRRQDVYIRLAASELESIYNSDKKRKLAIILSLSIAFGMLTLGLVFYCVVSKKRRIMTGKNVPIDDFLDMRF
;
A
#
# COMPACT_ATOMS: atom_id res chain seq x y z
N MET A 1 13.42 -13.41 -24.36
CA MET A 1 12.96 -13.00 -23.01
C MET A 1 13.16 -14.19 -22.10
N ASP A 2 13.44 -13.94 -20.83
CA ASP A 2 13.61 -14.98 -19.82
C ASP A 2 12.70 -14.69 -18.64
N PHE A 3 12.09 -15.72 -18.07
CA PHE A 3 11.30 -15.65 -16.86
C PHE A 3 11.91 -16.63 -15.86
N SER A 4 12.41 -16.10 -14.76
CA SER A 4 13.19 -16.85 -13.80
C SER A 4 12.89 -16.41 -12.38
N PHE A 5 13.26 -17.26 -11.44
CA PHE A 5 13.20 -16.97 -10.02
C PHE A 5 14.60 -16.60 -9.52
N GLU A 6 14.76 -15.42 -8.95
CA GLU A 6 16.03 -14.90 -8.46
C GLU A 6 15.91 -14.42 -7.03
N GLU A 7 16.79 -14.90 -6.15
CA GLU A 7 16.74 -14.66 -4.72
C GLU A 7 15.41 -15.10 -4.09
N ARG A 8 14.42 -14.20 -4.07
CA ARG A 8 13.08 -14.41 -3.50
C ARG A 8 11.95 -13.76 -4.30
N GLN A 9 12.18 -13.56 -5.59
CA GLN A 9 11.29 -12.82 -6.47
C GLN A 9 11.33 -13.41 -7.88
N GLU A 10 10.21 -13.30 -8.58
CA GLU A 10 10.14 -13.66 -10.00
C GLU A 10 10.52 -12.43 -10.82
N VAL A 11 11.29 -12.65 -11.88
CA VAL A 11 11.78 -11.58 -12.74
C VAL A 11 11.58 -11.94 -14.21
N ILE A 12 11.22 -10.92 -15.00
CA ILE A 12 11.27 -11.02 -16.47
C ILE A 12 12.47 -10.22 -16.95
N LYS A 13 13.30 -10.84 -17.79
CA LYS A 13 14.54 -10.25 -18.30
C LYS A 13 14.60 -10.25 -19.83
N SER A 14 15.27 -9.22 -20.34
CA SER A 14 15.74 -9.14 -21.73
C SER A 14 17.27 -9.12 -21.72
N GLY A 15 17.88 -10.28 -21.94
CA GLY A 15 19.31 -10.47 -21.67
C GLY A 15 19.62 -10.24 -20.18
N SER A 16 20.56 -9.35 -19.87
CA SER A 16 20.89 -8.96 -18.48
C SER A 16 19.98 -7.90 -17.89
N ILE A 17 19.06 -7.32 -18.67
CA ILE A 17 18.23 -6.19 -18.25
C ILE A 17 16.93 -6.71 -17.64
N LYS A 18 16.70 -6.41 -16.35
CA LYS A 18 15.41 -6.63 -15.68
C LYS A 18 14.33 -5.72 -16.29
N LYS A 19 13.19 -6.30 -16.65
CA LYS A 19 12.02 -5.60 -17.23
C LYS A 19 10.84 -5.56 -16.26
N TYR A 20 10.72 -6.58 -15.42
CA TYR A 20 9.68 -6.72 -14.41
C TYR A 20 10.22 -7.48 -13.20
N ARG A 21 9.58 -7.26 -12.05
CA ARG A 21 9.85 -7.95 -10.78
C ARG A 21 8.53 -8.15 -10.04
N SER A 22 8.25 -9.37 -9.57
CA SER A 22 7.00 -9.68 -8.87
C SER A 22 6.94 -9.15 -7.44
N GLY A 23 8.06 -8.69 -6.88
CA GLY A 23 8.14 -8.45 -5.45
C GLY A 23 8.70 -9.65 -4.70
N GLN A 24 9.07 -9.47 -3.43
CA GLN A 24 9.54 -10.56 -2.59
C GLN A 24 8.36 -11.41 -2.10
N TRP A 25 8.62 -12.70 -1.89
CA TRP A 25 7.71 -13.56 -1.15
C TRP A 25 7.56 -13.08 0.29
N ASN A 26 6.33 -12.74 0.69
CA ASN A 26 6.03 -12.20 2.01
C ASN A 26 5.51 -13.25 3.02
N GLY A 27 5.68 -14.54 2.72
CA GLY A 27 5.13 -15.64 3.50
C GLY A 27 3.72 -16.07 3.08
N ILE A 28 3.03 -15.28 2.26
CA ILE A 28 1.69 -15.58 1.73
C ILE A 28 1.65 -15.49 0.20
N GLN A 29 2.29 -14.47 -0.37
CA GLN A 29 2.34 -14.20 -1.81
C GLN A 29 3.55 -13.34 -2.18
N PHE A 30 3.81 -13.14 -3.48
CA PHE A 30 4.69 -12.05 -3.91
C PHE A 30 3.99 -10.70 -3.71
N ASN A 31 4.67 -9.76 -3.06
CA ASN A 31 4.05 -8.50 -2.63
C ASN A 31 3.81 -7.48 -3.75
N GLY A 32 4.43 -7.66 -4.92
CA GLY A 32 4.22 -6.81 -6.09
C GLY A 32 3.09 -7.27 -7.01
N LEU A 33 2.58 -8.49 -6.81
CA LEU A 33 1.40 -8.97 -7.53
C LEU A 33 0.12 -8.37 -6.92
N PRO A 34 -0.87 -7.98 -7.74
CA PRO A 34 -2.12 -7.45 -7.22
C PRO A 34 -2.76 -8.47 -6.26
N PHE A 35 -3.25 -8.00 -5.10
CA PHE A 35 -3.96 -8.79 -4.07
C PHE A 35 -5.36 -9.22 -4.54
N PHE A 36 -5.51 -9.59 -5.81
CA PHE A 36 -6.46 -10.63 -6.10
C PHE A 36 -5.77 -11.88 -5.58
N THR A 37 -6.18 -12.36 -4.40
CA THR A 37 -6.04 -13.77 -4.09
C THR A 37 -6.44 -14.47 -5.36
N ASP A 38 -5.49 -15.01 -6.11
CA ASP A 38 -5.80 -15.57 -7.41
C ASP A 38 -6.93 -16.58 -7.13
N PRO A 39 -8.16 -16.34 -7.63
CA PRO A 39 -9.30 -17.14 -7.18
C PRO A 39 -9.13 -18.60 -7.57
N LEU A 40 -8.20 -18.87 -8.50
CA LEU A 40 -7.91 -20.18 -9.04
C LEU A 40 -6.63 -20.76 -8.42
N PHE A 41 -5.61 -19.95 -8.13
CA PHE A 41 -4.31 -20.46 -7.66
C PHE A 41 -3.94 -20.01 -6.25
N SER A 42 -3.40 -20.95 -5.48
CA SER A 42 -2.62 -20.72 -4.27
C SER A 42 -1.15 -20.80 -4.66
N PRO A 43 -0.38 -19.71 -4.50
CA PRO A 43 1.05 -19.80 -4.65
C PRO A 43 1.62 -20.64 -3.49
N ARG A 44 2.52 -21.55 -3.81
CA ARG A 44 3.22 -22.40 -2.84
C ARG A 44 4.72 -22.23 -3.03
N LEU A 45 5.39 -21.86 -1.95
CA LEU A 45 6.84 -21.76 -1.90
C LEU A 45 7.38 -22.82 -0.94
N GLU A 46 8.14 -23.77 -1.45
CA GLU A 46 8.77 -24.83 -0.67
C GLU A 46 10.31 -24.66 -0.72
N PHE A 47 10.93 -24.66 0.46
CA PHE A 47 12.37 -24.76 0.59
C PHE A 47 12.72 -26.25 0.59
N LEU A 48 13.30 -26.75 -0.51
CA LEU A 48 13.90 -28.08 -0.55
C LEU A 48 15.40 -27.96 -0.29
N ASP A 49 16.02 -29.06 0.14
CA ASP A 49 17.46 -29.13 0.46
C ASP A 49 18.36 -28.72 -0.73
N ASP A 50 17.85 -28.83 -1.96
CA ASP A 50 18.58 -28.57 -3.21
C ASP A 50 18.18 -27.25 -3.91
N GLY A 51 17.22 -26.50 -3.36
CA GLY A 51 16.74 -25.26 -3.97
C GLY A 51 15.36 -24.81 -3.52
N LEU A 52 14.99 -23.61 -3.97
CA LEU A 52 13.66 -23.06 -3.72
C LEU A 52 12.72 -23.44 -4.87
N THR A 53 11.68 -24.20 -4.57
CA THR A 53 10.64 -24.54 -5.54
C THR A 53 9.44 -23.63 -5.33
N TYR A 54 9.04 -22.96 -6.39
CA TYR A 54 7.81 -22.18 -6.43
C TYR A 54 6.82 -22.83 -7.39
N SER A 55 5.60 -23.06 -6.91
CA SER A 55 4.53 -23.70 -7.67
C SER A 55 3.19 -23.00 -7.45
N TYR A 56 2.27 -23.19 -8.39
CA TYR A 56 0.89 -22.73 -8.29
C TYR A 56 -0.01 -23.94 -8.11
N GLU A 57 -0.77 -23.99 -7.02
CA GLU A 57 -1.75 -25.05 -6.76
C GLU A 57 -3.18 -24.55 -6.98
N PRO A 58 -4.05 -25.32 -7.64
CA PRO A 58 -5.46 -24.98 -7.75
C PRO A 58 -6.15 -24.89 -6.37
N LYS A 59 -6.93 -23.84 -6.12
CA LYS A 59 -7.66 -23.60 -4.86
C LYS A 59 -8.97 -24.39 -4.71
N SER A 60 -9.53 -24.92 -5.78
CA SER A 60 -10.80 -25.64 -5.76
C SER A 60 -10.69 -27.00 -6.46
N ASN A 61 -11.67 -27.87 -6.22
CA ASN A 61 -11.91 -29.06 -7.05
C ASN A 61 -12.41 -28.71 -8.47
N SER A 62 -12.44 -27.43 -8.85
CA SER A 62 -12.82 -27.03 -10.20
C SER A 62 -11.73 -27.48 -11.16
N LEU A 63 -12.10 -28.33 -12.10
CA LEU A 63 -11.22 -28.78 -13.16
C LEU A 63 -11.05 -27.64 -14.16
N PHE A 64 -9.89 -27.01 -14.13
CA PHE A 64 -9.44 -26.08 -15.16
C PHE A 64 -7.97 -26.37 -15.44
N THR A 65 -7.56 -26.16 -16.68
CA THR A 65 -6.14 -26.19 -17.04
C THR A 65 -5.65 -24.76 -17.13
N ALA A 66 -4.46 -24.47 -16.59
CA ALA A 66 -3.80 -23.19 -16.79
C ALA A 66 -2.53 -23.34 -17.63
N ARG A 67 -2.22 -22.27 -18.37
CA ARG A 67 -0.98 -22.13 -19.13
C ARG A 67 -0.43 -20.73 -18.92
N ILE A 68 0.85 -20.65 -18.60
CA ILE A 68 1.60 -19.39 -18.54
C ILE A 68 2.46 -19.31 -19.79
N GLU A 69 2.43 -18.17 -20.48
CA GLU A 69 3.23 -17.90 -21.67
C GLU A 69 3.98 -16.59 -21.53
N LEU A 70 5.29 -16.62 -21.81
CA LEU A 70 6.10 -15.43 -21.97
C LEU A 70 6.23 -15.10 -23.46
N ASP A 71 5.74 -13.93 -23.85
CA ASP A 71 5.87 -13.46 -25.22
C ASP A 71 7.25 -12.81 -25.48
N HIS A 72 7.56 -12.56 -26.75
CA HIS A 72 8.82 -11.94 -27.16
C HIS A 72 8.91 -10.45 -26.77
N SER A 73 7.77 -9.81 -26.50
CA SER A 73 7.67 -8.41 -26.06
C SER A 73 7.94 -8.25 -24.55
N GLY A 74 7.99 -9.37 -23.81
CA GLY A 74 8.26 -9.39 -22.38
C GLY A 74 6.99 -9.37 -21.52
N PHE A 75 5.84 -9.68 -22.11
CA PHE A 75 4.60 -9.88 -21.37
C PHE A 75 4.40 -11.35 -21.04
N LEU A 76 4.09 -11.62 -19.78
CA LEU A 76 3.67 -12.91 -19.29
C LEU A 76 2.14 -12.95 -19.25
N HIS A 77 1.55 -13.90 -19.95
CA HIS A 77 0.11 -14.10 -20.02
C HIS A 77 -0.28 -15.37 -19.27
N LEU A 78 -1.27 -15.26 -18.38
CA LEU A 78 -1.93 -16.42 -17.80
C LEU A 78 -3.22 -16.71 -18.56
N TYR A 79 -3.32 -17.92 -19.09
CA TYR A 79 -4.51 -18.46 -19.73
C TYR A 79 -5.15 -19.55 -18.90
N VAL A 80 -6.48 -19.60 -18.89
CA VAL A 80 -7.28 -20.59 -18.18
C VAL A 80 -8.27 -21.22 -19.16
N LEU A 81 -8.30 -22.55 -19.16
CA LEU A 81 -9.27 -23.37 -19.87
C LEU A 81 -10.17 -24.04 -18.84
N ARG A 82 -11.46 -23.72 -18.85
CA ARG A 82 -12.43 -24.34 -17.94
C ARG A 82 -12.89 -25.68 -18.51
N ASP A 83 -13.10 -26.67 -17.66
CA ASP A 83 -13.69 -27.94 -18.09
C ASP A 83 -15.03 -27.74 -18.80
N GLY A 84 -15.20 -28.47 -19.90
CA GLY A 84 -16.37 -28.35 -20.78
C GLY A 84 -16.27 -27.21 -21.81
N THR A 85 -15.19 -26.44 -21.81
CA THR A 85 -14.88 -25.44 -22.84
C THR A 85 -13.68 -25.88 -23.69
N THR A 86 -13.56 -25.33 -24.89
CA THR A 86 -12.41 -25.53 -25.78
C THR A 86 -11.60 -24.24 -26.00
N GLU A 87 -12.05 -23.13 -25.44
CA GLU A 87 -11.48 -21.81 -25.64
C GLU A 87 -10.67 -21.36 -24.42
N TRP A 88 -9.43 -20.95 -24.67
CA TRP A 88 -8.57 -20.38 -23.64
C TRP A 88 -8.95 -18.95 -23.33
N SER A 89 -9.31 -18.68 -22.09
CA SER A 89 -9.56 -17.32 -21.61
C SER A 89 -8.29 -16.72 -21.01
N LYS A 90 -7.91 -15.52 -21.45
CA LYS A 90 -6.80 -14.77 -20.83
C LYS A 90 -7.28 -14.17 -19.51
N MET A 91 -6.60 -14.51 -18.41
CA MET A 91 -6.97 -14.08 -17.07
C MET A 91 -6.30 -12.77 -16.68
N TYR A 92 -4.98 -12.69 -16.75
CA TYR A 92 -4.22 -11.45 -16.54
C TYR A 92 -2.92 -11.45 -17.36
N THR A 93 -2.29 -10.27 -17.44
CA THR A 93 -1.00 -10.05 -18.10
C THR A 93 -0.07 -9.30 -17.16
N ILE A 94 1.21 -9.66 -17.20
CA ILE A 94 2.27 -9.02 -16.41
C ILE A 94 3.35 -8.54 -17.40
N PRO A 95 3.87 -7.30 -17.31
CA PRO A 95 3.40 -6.17 -16.49
C PRO A 95 1.93 -5.79 -16.77
N ASP A 96 1.18 -5.39 -15.74
CA ASP A 96 -0.23 -4.99 -15.87
C ASP A 96 -0.37 -3.48 -16.08
N ASP A 97 0.45 -2.70 -15.37
CA ASP A 97 0.45 -1.24 -15.49
C ASP A 97 1.86 -0.65 -15.67
N GLN A 98 1.91 0.66 -15.91
CA GLN A 98 3.16 1.37 -16.15
C GLN A 98 4.12 1.42 -14.94
N CYS A 99 3.65 1.14 -13.72
CA CYS A 99 4.47 1.05 -12.52
C CYS A 99 5.03 -0.37 -12.28
N ASP A 100 4.55 -1.37 -13.02
CA ASP A 100 5.15 -2.72 -13.02
C ASP A 100 6.44 -2.80 -13.85
N SER A 101 6.64 -1.83 -14.76
CA SER A 101 7.91 -1.68 -15.47
C SER A 101 9.05 -1.41 -14.49
N TYR A 102 10.06 -2.27 -14.51
CA TYR A 102 11.16 -2.22 -13.55
C TYR A 102 11.83 -0.84 -13.52
N GLY A 103 11.91 -0.24 -12.33
CA GLY A 103 12.62 1.01 -12.11
C GLY A 103 11.96 2.26 -12.72
N LYS A 104 10.64 2.23 -12.98
CA LYS A 104 9.89 3.33 -13.64
C LYS A 104 10.18 4.74 -13.11
N CYS A 105 10.36 4.90 -11.79
CA CYS A 105 10.54 6.20 -11.13
C CYS A 105 11.98 6.50 -10.69
N GLY A 106 12.94 5.62 -11.02
CA GLY A 106 14.32 5.74 -10.56
C GLY A 106 14.49 5.43 -9.07
N ALA A 107 15.65 5.81 -8.53
CA ALA A 107 16.00 5.60 -7.14
C ALA A 107 15.20 6.50 -6.19
N ASN A 108 14.89 5.96 -5.00
CA ASN A 108 14.30 6.67 -3.87
C ASN A 108 12.94 7.33 -4.19
N ALA A 109 12.18 6.70 -5.09
CA ALA A 109 10.88 7.16 -5.55
C ALA A 109 9.86 6.02 -5.57
N VAL A 110 8.59 6.34 -5.32
CA VAL A 110 7.48 5.41 -5.44
C VAL A 110 6.64 5.72 -6.67
N CYS A 111 6.32 4.69 -7.45
CA CYS A 111 5.42 4.79 -8.60
C CYS A 111 3.97 4.54 -8.18
N ARG A 112 3.05 5.47 -8.45
CA ARG A 112 1.62 5.35 -8.16
C ARG A 112 0.78 5.71 -9.38
N VAL A 113 0.22 4.71 -10.06
CA VAL A 113 -0.47 4.83 -11.36
C VAL A 113 -1.52 5.95 -11.42
N TYR A 114 -2.26 6.17 -10.33
CA TYR A 114 -3.35 7.15 -10.25
C TYR A 114 -2.94 8.51 -9.63
N ARG A 115 -1.64 8.78 -9.51
CA ARG A 115 -1.11 10.04 -8.99
C ARG A 115 -0.45 10.88 -10.07
N SER A 116 -0.47 12.20 -9.86
CA SER A 116 0.19 13.18 -10.74
C SER A 116 1.02 14.13 -9.87
N PRO A 117 2.37 14.10 -9.95
CA PRO A 117 3.16 13.21 -10.82
C PRO A 117 3.04 11.73 -10.41
N ILE A 118 3.26 10.82 -11.36
CA ILE A 118 3.21 9.37 -11.10
C ILE A 118 4.32 8.91 -10.14
N CYS A 119 5.45 9.63 -10.14
CA CYS A 119 6.59 9.38 -9.29
C CYS A 119 6.59 10.37 -8.13
N GLU A 120 6.50 9.85 -6.90
CA GLU A 120 6.58 10.64 -5.67
C GLU A 120 7.96 10.42 -5.02
N TYR A 121 8.61 11.51 -4.57
CA TYR A 121 9.93 11.52 -3.92
C TYR A 121 9.83 12.03 -2.47
N GLY A 122 10.88 11.84 -1.66
CA GLY A 122 10.96 12.40 -0.29
C GLY A 122 10.05 11.68 0.72
N LEU A 123 10.18 10.36 0.79
CA LEU A 123 9.21 9.46 1.43
C LEU A 123 9.74 9.00 2.79
N MET A 124 8.91 9.04 3.83
CA MET A 124 9.30 8.63 5.19
C MET A 124 8.87 7.20 5.53
N LYS A 125 7.58 6.92 5.30
CA LYS A 125 6.99 5.61 5.47
C LYS A 125 6.12 5.37 4.25
N LEU A 126 6.33 4.23 3.63
CA LEU A 126 5.56 3.82 2.49
C LEU A 126 4.69 2.66 2.91
N MET A 127 3.38 2.93 2.94
CA MET A 127 2.38 1.92 3.23
C MET A 127 1.88 1.30 1.94
N ASP A 128 1.56 0.01 2.03
CA ASP A 128 0.99 -0.78 0.94
C ASP A 128 1.80 -0.63 -0.35
N VAL A 129 3.06 -1.07 -0.29
CA VAL A 129 3.96 -1.00 -1.43
C VAL A 129 4.60 -2.34 -1.76
N LYS A 130 4.87 -2.52 -3.04
CA LYS A 130 5.91 -3.42 -3.51
C LYS A 130 7.24 -2.89 -2.97
N LEU A 131 7.81 -3.62 -1.99
CA LEU A 131 9.10 -3.32 -1.34
C LEU A 131 10.23 -3.11 -2.36
N PRO A 132 11.35 -2.43 -2.05
CA PRO A 132 12.42 -2.16 -3.03
C PRO A 132 13.11 -3.43 -3.59
N ASP A 133 13.83 -3.33 -4.71
CA ASP A 133 14.66 -4.44 -5.24
C ASP A 133 15.72 -4.90 -4.22
N LEU A 134 16.16 -6.15 -4.38
CA LEU A 134 17.14 -6.82 -3.53
C LEU A 134 18.58 -6.66 -4.05
N ALA A 135 18.95 -5.47 -4.53
CA ALA A 135 20.29 -5.23 -5.08
C ALA A 135 21.37 -5.03 -3.99
N ASP A 136 21.03 -4.31 -2.91
CA ASP A 136 21.90 -4.08 -1.76
C ASP A 136 21.08 -4.21 -0.47
N PHE A 137 20.99 -5.44 0.02
CA PHE A 137 20.12 -5.80 1.13
C PHE A 137 20.76 -6.82 2.08
N HIS A 138 20.25 -6.85 3.31
CA HIS A 138 20.53 -7.90 4.28
C HIS A 138 19.22 -8.51 4.77
N PHE A 139 19.20 -9.84 4.88
CA PHE A 139 18.05 -10.60 5.34
C PHE A 139 18.34 -11.35 6.64
N ASN A 140 17.38 -11.34 7.57
CA ASN A 140 17.42 -12.18 8.76
C ASN A 140 16.02 -12.67 9.14
N ALA A 141 15.78 -13.98 9.04
CA ALA A 141 14.47 -14.59 9.31
C ALA A 141 14.05 -14.54 10.79
N SER A 142 15.02 -14.54 11.70
CA SER A 142 14.79 -14.72 13.15
C SER A 142 14.40 -13.43 13.86
N MET A 143 14.65 -12.28 13.24
CA MET A 143 14.41 -10.98 13.85
C MET A 143 12.94 -10.59 13.86
N SER A 144 12.50 -9.96 14.94
CA SER A 144 11.24 -9.24 15.00
C SER A 144 11.30 -7.89 14.27
N THR A 145 10.14 -7.31 13.99
CA THR A 145 10.06 -5.97 13.37
C THR A 145 10.78 -4.89 14.23
N LYS A 146 10.68 -4.98 15.57
CA LYS A 146 11.34 -4.03 16.49
C LYS A 146 12.85 -4.18 16.48
N GLU A 147 13.36 -5.41 16.45
CA GLU A 147 14.79 -5.66 16.32
C GLU A 147 15.30 -5.20 14.95
N CYS A 148 14.51 -5.39 13.89
CA CYS A 148 14.85 -4.92 12.56
C CYS A 148 15.04 -3.40 12.52
N GLN A 149 14.12 -2.67 13.14
CA GLN A 149 14.22 -1.22 13.32
C GLN A 149 15.48 -0.83 14.11
N ALA A 150 15.71 -1.46 15.26
CA ALA A 150 16.86 -1.17 16.10
C ALA A 150 18.19 -1.44 15.38
N GLU A 151 18.25 -2.50 14.58
CA GLU A 151 19.44 -2.85 13.80
C GLU A 151 19.72 -1.86 12.68
N CYS A 152 18.69 -1.40 11.97
CA CYS A 152 18.83 -0.32 10.99
C CYS A 152 19.37 0.97 11.65
N PHE A 153 18.88 1.34 12.84
CA PHE A 153 19.35 2.55 13.52
C PHE A 153 20.80 2.49 14.03
N LYS A 154 21.34 1.29 14.29
CA LYS A 154 22.75 1.14 14.67
C LYS A 154 23.71 1.39 13.51
N LYS A 155 23.28 1.17 12.27
CA LYS A 155 24.13 1.23 11.08
C LYS A 155 23.87 2.51 10.30
N CYS A 156 24.85 3.41 10.18
CA CYS A 156 24.67 4.74 9.58
C CYS A 156 24.30 4.74 8.10
N ASP A 157 24.65 3.66 7.39
CA ASP A 157 24.37 3.41 5.98
C ASP A 157 23.00 2.76 5.74
N CYS A 158 22.30 2.28 6.77
CA CYS A 158 20.95 1.74 6.57
C CYS A 158 19.99 2.83 6.09
N MET A 159 19.40 2.59 4.91
CA MET A 159 18.46 3.48 4.22
C MET A 159 17.01 3.10 4.49
N ALA A 160 16.69 1.80 4.59
CA ALA A 160 15.33 1.35 4.85
C ALA A 160 15.28 -0.02 5.51
N TYR A 161 14.12 -0.34 6.11
CA TYR A 161 13.83 -1.66 6.63
C TYR A 161 12.36 -2.06 6.44
N ALA A 162 12.10 -3.37 6.42
CA ALA A 162 10.76 -3.95 6.37
C ALA A 162 10.75 -5.35 6.99
N ASN A 163 9.57 -5.84 7.36
CA ASN A 163 9.41 -7.25 7.71
C ASN A 163 9.47 -8.12 6.45
N SER A 164 10.07 -9.29 6.53
CA SER A 164 10.10 -10.23 5.39
C SER A 164 8.84 -11.09 5.30
N ASN A 165 8.13 -11.27 6.42
CA ASN A 165 6.98 -12.16 6.50
C ASN A 165 5.81 -11.47 7.21
N VAL A 166 4.62 -11.53 6.59
CA VAL A 166 3.36 -10.96 7.12
C VAL A 166 2.43 -12.00 7.73
N SER A 167 2.76 -13.29 7.68
CA SER A 167 1.86 -14.35 8.18
C SER A 167 1.52 -14.26 9.67
N GLY A 168 2.28 -13.48 10.45
CA GLY A 168 2.04 -13.18 11.86
C GLY A 168 1.47 -11.78 12.16
N GLU A 169 1.06 -11.02 11.14
CA GLU A 169 0.52 -9.66 11.30
C GLU A 169 -0.80 -9.69 12.11
N GLY A 170 -0.79 -9.10 13.31
CA GLY A 170 -1.86 -9.22 14.31
C GLY A 170 -1.46 -9.94 15.61
N SER A 171 -0.29 -10.58 15.65
CA SER A 171 0.33 -11.07 16.88
C SER A 171 0.97 -9.93 17.69
N SER A 172 1.12 -10.10 19.01
CA SER A 172 1.78 -9.14 19.92
C SER A 172 3.22 -8.78 19.52
N ASN A 173 3.84 -9.60 18.67
CA ASN A 173 5.20 -9.42 18.15
C ASN A 173 5.26 -8.80 16.73
N GLY A 174 4.13 -8.59 16.05
CA GLY A 174 4.07 -8.09 14.67
C GLY A 174 4.53 -9.12 13.61
N GLY A 175 4.79 -8.65 12.38
CA GLY A 175 5.39 -9.45 11.32
C GLY A 175 6.80 -9.94 11.68
N THR A 176 7.23 -11.05 11.07
CA THR A 176 8.49 -11.73 11.37
C THR A 176 9.52 -11.60 10.25
N GLY A 177 10.79 -11.75 10.64
CA GLY A 177 11.96 -11.58 9.80
C GLY A 177 12.18 -10.14 9.34
N CYS A 178 13.39 -9.85 8.88
CA CYS A 178 13.91 -8.51 8.66
C CYS A 178 14.58 -8.41 7.29
N LEU A 179 14.24 -7.34 6.57
CA LEU A 179 14.92 -6.86 5.38
C LEU A 179 15.51 -5.48 5.70
N LEU A 180 16.80 -5.31 5.44
CA LEU A 180 17.53 -4.04 5.56
C LEU A 180 18.08 -3.66 4.20
N TRP A 181 17.99 -2.39 3.82
CA TRP A 181 18.57 -1.85 2.60
C TRP A 181 19.63 -0.80 2.94
N TYR A 182 20.75 -0.80 2.21
CA TYR A 182 21.89 0.10 2.46
C TYR A 182 22.20 1.07 1.30
N GLY A 183 21.57 0.88 0.15
CA GLY A 183 21.74 1.72 -1.03
C GLY A 183 20.45 2.38 -1.49
N ASP A 184 20.46 2.79 -2.76
CA ASP A 184 19.29 3.36 -3.43
C ASP A 184 18.12 2.39 -3.45
N LEU A 185 16.94 2.88 -3.05
CA LEU A 185 15.72 2.10 -3.06
C LEU A 185 15.09 2.16 -4.46
N ILE A 186 15.11 1.07 -5.20
CA ILE A 186 14.68 1.02 -6.60
C ILE A 186 13.44 0.14 -6.74
N ASP A 187 12.60 0.43 -7.73
CA ASP A 187 11.46 -0.41 -8.14
C ASP A 187 10.38 -0.57 -7.06
N ILE A 188 10.05 0.54 -6.41
CA ILE A 188 8.94 0.64 -5.45
C ILE A 188 7.66 1.03 -6.22
N LYS A 189 6.61 0.22 -6.07
CA LYS A 189 5.26 0.50 -6.56
C LYS A 189 4.33 0.68 -5.38
N GLY A 190 3.61 1.80 -5.35
CA GLY A 190 2.59 2.06 -4.35
C GLY A 190 1.23 1.67 -4.86
N PHE A 191 0.44 1.04 -4.00
CA PHE A 191 -0.91 0.62 -4.34
C PHE A 191 -1.97 1.54 -3.69
N THR A 192 -3.20 1.47 -4.20
CA THR A 192 -4.32 2.31 -3.77
C THR A 192 -5.38 1.60 -2.93
N GLU A 193 -5.31 0.27 -2.80
CA GLU A 193 -6.27 -0.51 -2.01
C GLU A 193 -5.62 -1.07 -0.74
N GLU A 194 -6.37 -1.07 0.36
CA GLU A 194 -5.94 -1.38 1.74
C GLU A 194 -5.85 -2.90 2.00
N SER A 195 -5.26 -3.68 1.08
CA SER A 195 -5.12 -5.13 1.24
C SER A 195 -3.65 -5.57 1.23
N ARG A 196 -3.12 -5.75 2.46
CA ARG A 196 -1.91 -6.51 2.86
C ARG A 196 -0.74 -6.53 1.87
N ARG A 197 -0.23 -5.36 1.47
CA ARG A 197 0.90 -5.26 0.51
C ARG A 197 2.29 -5.11 1.14
N GLN A 198 2.36 -4.84 2.44
CA GLN A 198 3.55 -4.52 3.24
C GLN A 198 3.98 -3.06 3.22
N ASP A 199 4.52 -2.66 4.37
CA ASP A 199 5.11 -1.36 4.60
C ASP A 199 6.63 -1.43 4.50
N VAL A 200 7.25 -0.38 3.97
CA VAL A 200 8.69 -0.11 4.12
C VAL A 200 8.91 1.18 4.87
N TYR A 201 9.86 1.13 5.80
CA TYR A 201 10.25 2.25 6.65
C TYR A 201 11.58 2.81 6.13
N ILE A 202 11.58 4.09 5.75
CA ILE A 202 12.75 4.75 5.17
C ILE A 202 13.35 5.65 6.25
N ARG A 203 14.68 5.57 6.40
CA ARG A 203 15.41 6.44 7.32
C ARG A 203 15.48 7.85 6.75
N LEU A 204 15.13 8.84 7.58
CA LEU A 204 15.24 10.26 7.25
C LEU A 204 16.21 10.98 8.20
N ALA A 205 16.69 12.15 7.77
CA ALA A 205 17.39 13.07 8.64
C ALA A 205 16.43 13.68 9.68
N ALA A 206 16.92 13.94 10.89
CA ALA A 206 16.10 14.53 11.96
C ALA A 206 15.50 15.89 11.57
N SER A 207 16.24 16.71 10.81
CA SER A 207 15.79 18.01 10.30
C SER A 207 14.59 17.89 9.34
N GLU A 208 14.54 16.84 8.53
CA GLU A 208 13.42 16.58 7.61
C GLU A 208 12.18 16.16 8.39
N LEU A 209 12.36 15.33 9.42
CA LEU A 209 11.28 14.93 10.32
C LEU A 209 10.67 16.13 11.07
N GLU A 210 11.50 17.03 11.58
CA GLU A 210 11.04 18.26 12.25
C GLU A 210 10.28 19.19 11.30
N SER A 211 10.77 19.35 10.06
CA SER A 211 10.09 20.14 9.03
C SER A 211 8.69 19.60 8.75
N ILE A 212 8.56 18.27 8.62
CA ILE A 212 7.28 17.58 8.38
C ILE A 212 6.35 17.77 9.58
N TYR A 213 6.82 17.52 10.81
CA TYR A 213 6.03 17.68 12.03
C TYR A 213 5.48 19.10 12.16
N ASN A 214 6.34 20.10 11.91
CA ASN A 214 5.94 21.51 11.95
C ASN A 214 4.92 21.85 10.87
N SER A 215 5.04 21.27 9.67
CA SER A 215 4.08 21.45 8.57
C SER A 215 2.70 20.86 8.92
N ASP A 216 2.64 19.63 9.44
CA ASP A 216 1.36 18.99 9.81
C ASP A 216 0.69 19.71 10.99
N LYS A 217 1.47 20.18 11.97
CA LYS A 217 0.98 21.03 13.08
C LYS A 217 0.34 22.31 12.56
N LYS A 218 0.98 23.01 11.60
CA LYS A 218 0.42 24.20 10.96
C LYS A 218 -0.89 23.90 10.21
N ARG A 219 -0.93 22.79 9.45
CA ARG A 219 -2.14 22.38 8.72
C ARG A 219 -3.30 22.08 9.67
N LYS A 220 -3.07 21.31 10.74
CA LYS A 220 -4.09 21.00 11.75
C LYS A 220 -4.61 22.27 12.44
N LEU A 221 -3.72 23.19 12.78
CA LEU A 221 -4.11 24.48 13.38
C LEU A 221 -4.99 25.30 12.42
N ALA A 222 -4.64 25.35 11.13
CA ALA A 222 -5.43 26.05 10.13
C ALA A 222 -6.84 25.46 9.96
N ILE A 223 -6.97 24.13 9.98
CA ILE A 223 -8.27 23.44 9.94
C ILE A 223 -9.11 23.81 11.15
N ILE A 224 -8.55 23.73 12.37
CA ILE A 224 -9.26 24.08 13.61
C ILE A 224 -9.77 25.53 13.55
N LEU A 225 -8.91 26.48 13.18
CA LEU A 225 -9.30 27.89 13.06
C LEU A 225 -10.41 28.11 12.03
N SER A 226 -10.34 27.43 10.88
CA SER A 226 -11.36 27.53 9.83
C SER A 226 -12.73 27.00 10.28
N LEU A 227 -12.76 25.90 11.03
CA LEU A 227 -13.99 25.32 11.57
C LEU A 227 -14.61 26.22 12.65
N SER A 228 -13.79 26.82 13.53
CA SER A 228 -14.27 27.76 14.55
C SER A 228 -14.94 28.99 13.93
N ILE A 229 -14.36 29.54 12.85
CA ILE A 229 -14.95 30.69 12.14
C ILE A 229 -16.28 30.31 11.48
N ALA A 230 -16.33 29.16 10.79
CA ALA A 230 -17.55 28.68 10.15
C ALA A 230 -18.68 28.47 11.16
N PHE A 231 -18.39 27.88 12.31
CA PHE A 231 -19.35 27.69 13.39
C PHE A 231 -19.81 29.02 14.00
N GLY A 232 -18.90 29.98 14.19
CA GLY A 232 -19.23 31.33 14.64
C GLY A 232 -20.19 32.06 13.69
N MET A 233 -19.96 31.95 12.38
CA MET A 233 -20.84 32.55 11.37
C MET A 233 -22.24 31.92 11.35
N LEU A 234 -22.32 30.60 11.51
CA LEU A 234 -23.58 29.85 11.59
C LEU A 234 -24.39 30.26 12.82
N THR A 235 -23.75 30.34 13.99
CA THR A 235 -24.42 30.76 15.23
C THR A 235 -24.91 32.20 15.15
N LEU A 236 -24.10 33.13 14.63
CA LEU A 236 -24.53 34.51 14.40
C LEU A 236 -25.70 34.61 13.42
N GLY A 237 -25.67 33.83 12.33
CA GLY A 237 -26.77 33.74 11.37
C GLY A 237 -28.07 33.24 12.01
N LEU A 238 -27.99 32.20 12.84
CA LEU A 238 -29.14 31.66 13.58
C LEU A 238 -29.68 32.66 14.61
N VAL A 239 -28.81 33.34 15.35
CA VAL A 239 -29.22 34.38 16.31
C VAL A 239 -29.91 35.54 15.58
N PHE A 240 -29.33 36.02 14.48
CA PHE A 240 -29.93 37.07 13.65
C PHE A 240 -31.30 36.64 13.11
N TYR A 241 -31.41 35.41 12.63
CA TYR A 241 -32.67 34.84 12.17
C TYR A 241 -33.72 34.76 13.30
N CYS A 242 -33.34 34.30 14.49
CA CYS A 242 -34.20 34.25 15.67
C CYS A 242 -34.68 35.65 16.11
N VAL A 243 -33.79 36.66 16.08
CA VAL A 243 -34.16 38.04 16.43
C VAL A 243 -35.14 38.62 15.41
N VAL A 244 -34.88 38.45 14.11
CA VAL A 244 -35.76 38.95 13.04
C VAL A 244 -37.12 38.25 13.09
N SER A 245 -37.15 36.92 13.27
CA SER A 245 -38.40 36.16 13.37
C SER A 245 -39.21 36.53 14.61
N LYS A 246 -38.58 36.74 15.78
CA LYS A 246 -39.25 37.25 16.99
C LYS A 246 -39.82 38.65 16.77
N LYS A 247 -39.05 39.55 16.14
CA LYS A 247 -39.52 40.91 15.81
C LYS A 247 -40.70 40.88 14.83
N ARG A 248 -40.65 40.02 13.80
CA ARG A 248 -41.80 39.81 12.87
C ARG A 248 -43.04 39.31 13.60
N ARG A 249 -42.91 38.33 14.51
CA ARG A 249 -44.03 37.82 15.32
C ARG A 249 -44.68 38.91 16.18
N ILE A 250 -43.88 39.75 16.83
CA ILE A 250 -44.36 40.91 17.63
C ILE A 250 -45.10 41.92 16.75
N MET A 251 -44.59 42.23 15.55
CA MET A 251 -45.24 43.17 14.62
C MET A 251 -46.53 42.60 13.99
N THR A 252 -46.65 41.28 13.83
CA THR A 252 -47.86 40.63 13.29
C THR A 252 -48.99 40.40 14.31
N GLY A 253 -48.86 40.87 15.56
CA GLY A 253 -49.98 40.93 16.51
C GLY A 253 -50.67 39.60 16.83
N LYS A 254 -49.97 38.46 16.76
CA LYS A 254 -50.52 37.16 17.22
C LYS A 254 -49.95 36.81 18.59
N ASN A 255 -50.74 37.09 19.63
CA ASN A 255 -50.54 36.51 20.96
C ASN A 255 -50.78 34.99 20.86
N VAL A 256 -49.83 34.18 21.33
CA VAL A 256 -50.01 32.74 21.56
C VAL A 256 -49.47 32.42 22.97
N PRO A 257 -50.17 31.60 23.78
CA PRO A 257 -50.09 31.61 25.23
C PRO A 257 -48.84 30.91 25.77
N ILE A 258 -48.52 31.25 27.02
CA ILE A 258 -47.57 30.58 27.89
C ILE A 258 -48.19 29.24 28.30
N ASP A 259 -47.69 28.13 27.76
CA ASP A 259 -47.56 26.84 28.46
C ASP A 259 -46.80 25.87 27.54
N ASP A 260 -45.54 25.62 27.89
CA ASP A 260 -44.85 24.32 27.81
C ASP A 260 -43.43 24.51 28.33
N PHE A 261 -43.36 24.68 29.65
CA PHE A 261 -42.16 24.56 30.45
C PHE A 261 -42.17 23.15 31.04
N LEU A 262 -41.77 22.13 30.26
CA LEU A 262 -41.35 20.80 30.71
C LEU A 262 -41.27 19.84 29.51
N ASP A 263 -40.15 19.82 28.78
CA ASP A 263 -39.49 18.55 28.46
C ASP A 263 -38.03 18.79 28.03
N MET A 264 -37.19 17.77 28.24
CA MET A 264 -35.74 17.69 28.01
C MET A 264 -34.84 18.20 29.15
N ARG A 265 -34.97 17.55 30.31
CA ARG A 265 -33.78 16.86 30.85
C ARG A 265 -33.42 15.73 29.88
N PHE A 266 -32.23 15.75 29.31
CA PHE A 266 -31.25 14.66 29.24
C PHE A 266 -29.99 15.20 28.55
#